data_AF-A0A8J4SQE1-F1
#
_entry.id   AF-A0A8J4SQE1-F1
#
_cell.length_a   1.000
_cell.length_b   1.000
_cell.length_c   1.000
_cell.angle_alpha   90.00
_cell.angle_beta   90.00
_cell.angle_gamma   90.00
#
_symmetry.space_group_name_H-M   'P 1'
#
loop_
_entity.id
_entity.type
_entity.pdbx_description
1 polymer ?
#
loop_
_entity_poly.entity_id
_entity_poly.type
_entity_poly.pdbx_seq_one_letter_code
_entity_poly.pdbx_strand_id
1 'polypeptide(L)'
;MSRYSSKTLVGPWQQQRQLEQDRLEDFLEKCRSGDLAIQKMTKLYQAFMESTPVKMSTDGCVRFCESYALICPTSKPHLVQIGLSNERPQTILAVDSEASLAAGEVLVNDGNGVVASTCVQAVARSIFQVYR
;
A
#
# COMPACT_ATOMS: atom_id res chain seq x y z
N MET A 1 4.08 34.57 -26.25
CA MET A 1 3.66 33.81 -27.46
C MET A 1 2.54 32.87 -27.07
N SER A 2 1.34 33.03 -27.64
CA SER A 2 0.19 32.18 -27.32
C SER A 2 0.40 30.76 -27.81
N ARG A 3 0.28 29.77 -26.91
CA ARG A 3 0.18 28.35 -27.27
C ARG A 3 -1.28 28.06 -27.63
N TYR A 4 -1.51 27.65 -28.88
CA TYR A 4 -2.82 27.24 -29.36
C TYR A 4 -3.06 25.75 -29.07
N SER A 5 -4.33 25.34 -29.02
CA SER A 5 -4.71 23.93 -28.82
C SER A 5 -4.28 23.08 -30.03
N SER A 6 -4.00 21.78 -29.83
CA SER A 6 -3.71 20.82 -30.92
C SER A 6 -4.85 20.65 -31.93
N LYS A 7 -6.06 21.11 -31.56
CA LYS A 7 -7.23 21.18 -32.45
C LYS A 7 -7.20 22.39 -33.38
N THR A 8 -6.48 23.45 -33.00
CA THR A 8 -6.32 24.66 -33.80
C THR A 8 -5.17 24.43 -34.78
N LEU A 9 -5.44 24.55 -36.09
CA LEU A 9 -4.48 24.28 -37.16
C LEU A 9 -3.45 25.42 -37.30
N VAL A 10 -2.73 25.72 -36.22
CA VAL A 10 -1.76 26.84 -36.14
C VAL A 10 -0.39 26.28 -35.74
N GLY A 11 0.64 26.63 -36.50
CA GLY A 11 2.00 26.09 -36.31
C GLY A 11 2.14 24.64 -36.79
N PRO A 12 3.10 23.86 -36.26
CA PRO A 12 3.33 22.45 -36.64
C PRO A 12 2.28 21.51 -36.02
N TRP A 13 1.00 21.80 -36.26
CA TRP A 13 -0.14 21.10 -35.66
C TRP A 13 -0.19 19.61 -36.06
N GLN A 14 0.30 19.25 -37.25
CA GLN A 14 0.38 17.86 -37.69
C GLN A 14 1.35 17.05 -36.84
N GLN A 15 2.53 17.61 -36.56
CA GLN A 15 3.53 16.95 -35.72
C GLN A 15 3.03 16.82 -34.28
N GLN A 16 2.34 17.85 -33.76
CA GLN A 16 1.77 17.78 -32.43
C GLN A 16 0.65 16.73 -32.32
N ARG A 17 -0.19 16.59 -33.35
CA ARG A 17 -1.23 15.57 -33.40
C ARG A 17 -0.66 14.16 -33.52
N GLN A 18 0.35 13.95 -34.37
CA GLN A 18 1.01 12.65 -34.49
C GLN A 18 1.64 12.23 -33.16
N LEU A 19 2.32 13.15 -32.48
CA LEU A 19 2.95 12.88 -31.19
C LEU A 19 1.92 12.59 -30.08
N GLU A 20 0.74 13.24 -30.13
CA GLU A 20 -0.39 12.90 -29.26
C GLU A 20 -0.96 11.51 -29.58
N GLN A 21 -1.02 11.14 -30.86
CA GLN A 21 -1.52 9.84 -31.30
C GLN A 21 -0.57 8.70 -30.92
N ASP A 22 0.74 8.86 -31.14
CA ASP A 22 1.76 7.89 -30.74
C ASP A 22 1.72 7.66 -29.21
N ARG A 23 1.55 8.74 -28.42
CA ARG A 23 1.38 8.63 -26.96
C ARG A 23 0.13 7.85 -26.55
N LEU A 24 -0.97 8.01 -27.28
CA LEU A 24 -2.22 7.28 -27.02
C LEU A 24 -2.07 5.81 -27.40
N GLU A 25 -1.40 5.50 -28.51
CA GLU A 25 -1.13 4.13 -28.93
C GLU A 25 -0.23 3.41 -27.93
N ASP A 26 0.87 4.04 -27.49
CA ASP A 26 1.74 3.55 -26.41
C ASP A 26 0.95 3.30 -25.12
N PHE A 27 0.05 4.22 -24.75
CA PHE A 27 -0.78 4.07 -23.57
C PHE A 27 -1.74 2.88 -23.71
N LEU A 28 -2.41 2.74 -24.86
CA LEU A 28 -3.35 1.64 -25.12
C LEU A 28 -2.64 0.28 -25.21
N GLU A 29 -1.42 0.23 -25.69
CA GLU A 29 -0.59 -0.97 -25.68
C GLU A 29 -0.19 -1.35 -24.25
N LYS A 30 0.26 -0.39 -23.44
CA LYS A 30 0.56 -0.60 -22.00
C LYS A 30 -0.68 -0.98 -21.18
N CYS A 31 -1.84 -0.42 -21.52
CA CYS A 31 -3.13 -0.81 -20.93
C CYS A 31 -3.43 -2.29 -21.17
N ARG A 32 -3.22 -2.75 -22.40
CA ARG A 32 -3.52 -4.13 -22.83
C ARG A 32 -2.56 -5.15 -22.24
N SER A 33 -1.27 -4.81 -22.14
CA SER A 33 -0.24 -5.65 -21.51
C SER A 33 -0.35 -5.70 -19.99
N GLY A 34 -1.06 -4.75 -19.37
CA GLY A 34 -1.13 -4.68 -17.90
C GLY A 34 0.09 -3.97 -17.29
N ASP A 35 0.91 -3.31 -18.11
CA ASP A 35 2.19 -2.72 -17.74
C ASP A 35 2.08 -1.26 -17.28
N LEU A 36 0.87 -0.71 -17.21
CA LEU A 36 0.67 0.60 -16.61
C LEU A 36 1.10 0.58 -15.14
N ALA A 37 1.80 1.63 -14.72
CA ALA A 37 2.19 1.81 -13.32
C ALA A 37 1.00 1.71 -12.36
N ILE A 38 -0.15 2.27 -12.74
CA ILE A 38 -1.40 2.20 -11.96
C ILE A 38 -1.87 0.75 -11.81
N GLN A 39 -1.80 -0.06 -12.88
CA GLN A 39 -2.21 -1.46 -12.83
C GLN A 39 -1.26 -2.30 -11.96
N LYS A 40 0.05 -2.10 -12.08
CA LYS A 40 1.06 -2.76 -11.23
C LYS A 40 0.88 -2.40 -9.75
N MET A 41 0.74 -1.12 -9.46
CA MET A 41 0.52 -0.61 -8.10
C MET A 41 -0.80 -1.14 -7.50
N THR A 42 -1.87 -1.21 -8.30
CA THR A 42 -3.15 -1.77 -7.86
C THR A 42 -3.02 -3.24 -7.48
N LYS A 43 -2.32 -4.05 -8.29
CA LYS A 43 -2.08 -5.47 -8.01
C LYS A 43 -1.30 -5.67 -6.71
N LEU A 44 -0.24 -4.88 -6.50
CA LEU A 44 0.54 -4.94 -5.26
C LEU A 44 -0.27 -4.53 -4.05
N TYR A 45 -1.04 -3.45 -4.17
CA TYR A 45 -1.91 -2.99 -3.10
C TYR A 45 -2.93 -4.07 -2.72
N GLN A 46 -3.53 -4.74 -3.71
CA GLN A 46 -4.43 -5.86 -3.47
C GLN A 46 -3.74 -7.02 -2.74
N ALA A 47 -2.52 -7.38 -3.13
CA ALA A 47 -1.75 -8.42 -2.44
C ALA A 47 -1.44 -8.05 -0.98
N PHE A 48 -1.04 -6.80 -0.71
CA PHE A 48 -0.75 -6.36 0.65
C PHE A 48 -2.00 -6.20 1.54
N MET A 49 -3.14 -5.88 0.94
CA MET A 49 -4.41 -5.68 1.63
C MET A 49 -5.30 -6.93 1.60
N GLU A 50 -4.80 -8.06 1.12
CA GLU A 50 -5.54 -9.30 1.09
C GLU A 50 -5.96 -9.70 2.51
N SER A 51 -7.26 -9.88 2.71
CA SER A 51 -7.80 -10.24 4.03
C SER A 51 -7.30 -11.62 4.42
N THR A 52 -6.60 -11.69 5.54
CA THR A 52 -6.04 -12.95 6.03
C THR A 52 -6.89 -13.45 7.20
N PRO A 53 -7.41 -14.69 7.15
CA PRO A 53 -8.22 -15.22 8.23
C PRO A 53 -7.36 -15.44 9.48
N VAL A 54 -7.63 -14.68 10.54
CA VAL A 54 -7.01 -14.86 11.85
C VAL A 54 -7.97 -15.63 12.74
N LYS A 55 -7.47 -16.70 13.38
CA LYS A 55 -8.24 -17.46 14.35
C LYS A 55 -7.97 -16.93 15.75
N MET A 56 -9.03 -16.73 16.53
CA MET A 56 -8.89 -16.48 17.95
C MET A 56 -8.44 -17.76 18.64
N SER A 57 -7.42 -17.64 19.50
CA SER A 57 -6.98 -18.76 20.31
C SER A 57 -8.07 -19.16 21.31
N THR A 58 -8.38 -20.46 21.40
CA THR A 58 -9.45 -21.00 22.25
C THR A 58 -9.04 -21.15 23.71
N ASP A 59 -7.73 -21.27 23.96
CA ASP A 59 -7.13 -21.48 25.29
C ASP A 59 -6.41 -20.23 25.81
N GLY A 60 -6.34 -19.17 25.01
CA GLY A 60 -5.62 -17.94 25.35
C GLY A 60 -4.10 -18.06 25.21
N CYS A 61 -3.60 -19.17 24.68
CA CYS A 61 -2.17 -19.39 24.47
C CYS A 61 -1.77 -19.07 23.03
N VAL A 62 -0.51 -18.64 22.85
CA VAL A 62 0.14 -18.48 21.55
C VAL A 62 0.81 -19.81 21.19
N ARG A 63 0.58 -20.30 19.98
CA ARG A 63 1.16 -21.51 19.42
C ARG A 63 2.12 -21.16 18.28
N PHE A 64 3.16 -21.96 18.13
CA PHE A 64 4.07 -21.82 17.00
C PHE A 64 3.36 -22.16 15.68
N CYS A 65 3.80 -21.52 14.60
CA CYS A 65 3.27 -21.66 13.24
C CYS A 65 1.81 -21.23 13.05
N GLU A 66 1.18 -20.62 14.07
CA GLU A 66 -0.11 -19.94 13.92
C GLU A 66 0.10 -18.46 13.55
N SER A 67 -0.96 -17.87 12.97
CA SER A 67 -0.97 -16.50 12.46
C SER A 67 -1.56 -15.53 13.47
N TYR A 68 -0.83 -14.48 13.80
CA TYR A 68 -1.18 -13.50 14.84
C TYR A 68 -1.09 -12.06 14.33
N ALA A 69 -1.99 -11.22 14.83
CA ALA A 69 -1.92 -9.77 14.67
C ALA A 69 -1.33 -9.15 15.95
N LEU A 70 -0.41 -8.22 15.80
CA LEU A 70 0.18 -7.48 16.93
C LEU A 70 -0.53 -6.14 17.06
N ILE A 71 -1.33 -5.99 18.12
CA ILE A 71 -2.16 -4.81 18.34
C ILE A 71 -1.65 -4.03 19.55
N CYS A 72 -1.44 -2.73 19.35
CA CYS A 72 -1.22 -1.79 20.42
C CYS A 72 -2.58 -1.22 20.88
N PRO A 73 -2.99 -1.46 22.13
CA PRO A 73 -4.27 -0.96 22.64
C PRO A 73 -4.29 0.57 22.72
N THR A 74 -5.50 1.12 22.75
CA THR A 74 -5.76 2.54 22.99
C THR A 74 -5.22 2.94 24.38
N SER A 75 -4.77 4.20 24.50
CA SER A 75 -4.30 4.72 25.78
C SER A 75 -5.37 4.63 26.86
N LYS A 76 -4.97 4.23 28.08
CA LYS A 76 -5.88 4.19 29.23
C LYS A 76 -6.17 5.61 29.71
N PRO A 77 -7.44 6.03 29.84
CA PRO A 77 -7.79 7.42 30.14
C PRO A 77 -7.18 7.90 31.47
N HIS A 78 -7.10 7.01 32.46
CA HIS A 78 -6.50 7.33 33.75
C HIS A 78 -5.00 7.67 33.63
N LEU A 79 -4.26 6.99 32.75
CA LEU A 79 -2.82 7.25 32.53
C LEU A 79 -2.59 8.57 31.78
N VAL A 80 -3.53 8.95 30.91
CA VAL A 80 -3.49 10.24 30.21
C VAL A 80 -3.76 11.39 31.19
N GLN A 81 -4.74 11.24 32.07
CA GLN A 81 -5.11 12.27 33.06
C GLN A 81 -3.96 12.61 34.03
N ILE A 82 -3.18 11.61 34.42
CA ILE A 82 -2.02 11.78 35.32
C ILE A 82 -0.71 12.12 34.57
N GLY A 83 -0.77 12.32 33.25
CA GLY A 83 0.38 12.72 32.43
C GLY A 83 1.41 11.62 32.16
N LEU A 84 1.09 10.35 32.43
CA LEU A 84 1.98 9.21 32.25
C LEU A 84 1.96 8.62 30.83
N SER A 85 0.97 8.98 30.02
CA SER A 85 0.90 8.57 28.61
C SER A 85 0.18 9.61 27.75
N ASN A 86 0.59 9.76 26.50
CA ASN A 86 -0.16 10.54 25.53
C ASN A 86 -1.43 9.80 25.08
N GLU A 87 -2.44 10.56 24.67
CA GLU A 87 -3.60 10.00 23.98
C GLU A 87 -3.15 9.40 22.64
N ARG A 88 -3.48 8.13 22.41
CA ARG A 88 -3.10 7.40 21.21
C ARG A 88 -4.22 6.42 20.83
N PRO A 89 -4.60 6.36 19.55
CA PRO A 89 -5.57 5.37 19.08
C PRO A 89 -5.00 3.95 19.16
N GLN A 90 -5.89 2.98 19.02
CA GLN A 90 -5.49 1.60 18.78
C GLN A 90 -4.74 1.51 17.44
N THR A 91 -3.62 0.78 17.43
CA THR A 91 -2.83 0.56 16.21
C THR A 91 -2.48 -0.91 16.05
N ILE A 92 -2.23 -1.33 14.81
CA ILE A 92 -1.75 -2.66 14.46
C ILE A 92 -0.35 -2.54 13.85
N LEU A 93 0.55 -3.45 14.20
CA LEU A 93 1.86 -3.53 13.57
C LEU A 93 1.70 -4.09 12.15
N ALA A 94 2.33 -3.46 11.16
CA ALA A 94 2.32 -3.93 9.78
C ALA A 94 3.66 -3.67 9.11
N VAL A 95 4.05 -4.53 8.17
CA VAL A 95 5.24 -4.30 7.35
C VAL A 95 5.05 -3.03 6.51
N ASP A 96 6.12 -2.27 6.33
CA ASP A 96 6.11 -1.11 5.45
C ASP A 96 5.96 -1.55 3.99
N SER A 97 5.09 -0.88 3.26
CA SER A 97 4.81 -1.17 1.85
C SER A 97 5.27 -0.04 0.93
N GLU A 98 5.72 1.10 1.45
CA GLU A 98 6.02 2.28 0.64
C GLU A 98 7.12 2.01 -0.37
N ALA A 99 8.22 1.36 0.06
CA ALA A 99 9.31 0.97 -0.83
C ALA A 99 8.87 0.00 -1.94
N SER A 100 8.03 -0.99 -1.61
CA SER A 100 7.51 -1.94 -2.60
C SER A 100 6.53 -1.28 -3.59
N LEU A 101 5.71 -0.34 -3.11
CA LEU A 101 4.80 0.40 -3.99
C LEU A 101 5.55 1.34 -4.93
N ALA A 102 6.62 1.99 -4.46
CA ALA A 102 7.47 2.86 -5.27
C ALA A 102 8.23 2.09 -6.37
N ALA A 103 8.70 0.89 -6.06
CA ALA A 103 9.37 0.02 -7.02
C ALA A 103 8.40 -0.64 -8.02
N GLY A 104 7.13 -0.78 -7.66
CA GLY A 104 6.17 -1.51 -8.50
C GLY A 104 6.39 -3.02 -8.48
N GLU A 105 7.08 -3.53 -7.45
CA GLU A 105 7.31 -4.95 -7.19
C GLU A 105 7.50 -5.21 -5.68
N VAL A 106 7.29 -6.45 -5.23
CA VAL A 106 7.47 -6.82 -3.82
C VAL A 106 8.97 -6.86 -3.52
N LEU A 107 9.43 -5.91 -2.70
CA LEU A 107 10.82 -5.85 -2.26
C LEU A 107 10.93 -6.47 -0.86
N VAL A 108 11.70 -7.54 -0.76
CA VAL A 108 12.07 -8.14 0.53
C VAL A 108 13.58 -7.98 0.69
N ASN A 109 13.98 -6.98 1.49
CA ASN A 109 15.38 -6.75 1.82
C ASN A 109 15.70 -7.27 3.24
N ASP A 110 16.98 -7.43 3.55
CA ASP A 110 17.51 -7.76 4.90
C ASP A 110 17.35 -6.57 5.88
N GLY A 111 16.12 -6.10 6.06
CA GLY A 111 15.80 -4.95 6.91
C GLY A 111 14.57 -4.15 6.49
N ASN A 112 13.46 -4.80 6.11
CA ASN A 112 12.24 -4.06 5.79
C ASN A 112 11.71 -3.32 7.03
N GLY A 113 11.30 -2.06 6.83
CA GLY A 113 10.68 -1.25 7.85
C GLY A 113 9.36 -1.84 8.33
N VAL A 114 8.96 -1.49 9.56
CA VAL A 114 7.68 -1.86 10.13
C VAL A 114 7.00 -0.59 10.64
N VAL A 115 5.70 -0.48 10.40
CA VAL A 115 4.89 0.69 10.72
C VAL A 115 3.73 0.32 11.63
N ALA A 116 3.28 1.28 12.44
CA ALA A 116 2.05 1.16 13.21
C ALA A 116 0.89 1.79 12.43
N SER A 117 -0.04 0.97 11.95
CA SER A 117 -1.23 1.40 11.22
C SER A 117 -2.40 1.65 12.18
N THR A 118 -3.15 2.73 11.96
CA THR A 118 -4.44 2.99 12.65
C THR A 118 -5.60 2.20 12.03
N CYS A 119 -5.42 1.65 10.83
CA CYS A 119 -6.40 0.76 10.20
C CYS A 119 -6.20 -0.66 10.76
N VAL A 120 -6.92 -0.98 11.84
CA VAL A 120 -6.85 -2.28 12.53
C VAL A 120 -7.64 -3.32 11.74
N GLN A 121 -7.03 -3.86 10.69
CA GLN A 121 -7.57 -4.96 9.89
C GLN A 121 -6.53 -6.07 9.73
N ALA A 122 -7.00 -7.32 9.74
CA ALA A 122 -6.18 -8.49 9.49
C ALA A 122 -5.93 -8.63 7.98
N VAL A 123 -4.75 -8.20 7.55
CA VAL A 123 -4.33 -8.18 6.15
C VAL A 123 -2.96 -8.83 6.03
N ALA A 124 -2.58 -9.31 4.83
CA ALA A 124 -1.34 -10.05 4.62
C ALA A 124 -0.10 -9.38 5.24
N ARG A 125 0.01 -8.04 5.17
CA ARG A 125 1.12 -7.27 5.74
C ARG A 125 1.09 -7.05 7.27
N SER A 126 -0.03 -7.34 7.94
CA SER A 126 -0.21 -7.11 9.39
C SER A 126 -0.23 -8.40 10.22
N ILE A 127 -0.05 -9.55 9.56
CA ILE A 127 -0.05 -10.86 10.18
C ILE A 127 1.38 -11.40 10.30
N PHE A 128 1.71 -11.90 11.49
CA PHE A 128 2.99 -12.46 11.84
C PHE A 128 2.83 -13.91 12.28
N GLN A 129 3.85 -14.72 12.01
CA GLN A 129 3.92 -16.11 12.45
C GLN A 129 5.11 -16.27 13.37
N VAL A 130 4.91 -17.00 14.46
CA VAL A 130 5.97 -17.28 15.43
C VAL A 130 6.60 -18.62 15.06
N TYR A 131 7.88 -18.56 14.68
CA TYR A 131 8.70 -19.74 14.37
C TYR A 131 9.60 -20.08 15.57
N ARG A 132 10.03 -21.35 15.64
CA ARG A 132 10.91 -21.89 16.68
C ARG A 132 12.36 -21.92 16.21
#